data_AF-A0A8H7W0R8-F1
#
_entry.id   AF-A0A8H7W0R8-F1
#
_cell.length_a   1.000
_cell.length_b   1.000
_cell.length_c   1.000
_cell.angle_alpha   90.00
_cell.angle_beta   90.00
_cell.angle_gamma   90.00
#
_symmetry.space_group_name_H-M   'P 1'
#
loop_
_entity.id
_entity.type
_entity.pdbx_description
1 polymer ?
#
loop_
_entity_poly.entity_id
_entity_poly.type
_entity_poly.pdbx_seq_one_letter_code
_entity_poly.pdbx_strand_id
1 'polypeptide(L)'
;MSNQIAHAARSLTSRTLHLKVHPTPRTFAEQREVLRVIERFGEVSVFKSLKYDPHRPIHNAFLAVYNSASSARKLQNESPLRYRLISESADTTPTEDHVDDISNSTIFELNASETTYSPHAFLNSPRMNPLHGPYVPVSQKSSYKAASLSKIIPNSNWSEGLVDWDTEKSRWHNDEVLAPEEETLQGKNGESGEKWLKQEAILRKQGSAPRLMGGLQSLWRERLEKEDRHRTSVKSSNTSNTETIAKTV
;
A
#
# COMPACT_ATOMS: atom_id res chain seq x y z
N MET A 1 4.21 16.01 25.92
CA MET A 1 4.77 15.05 24.95
C MET A 1 4.66 15.50 23.50
N SER A 2 3.60 16.22 23.09
CA SER A 2 3.42 16.75 21.71
C SER A 2 4.58 17.62 21.19
N ASN A 3 5.12 18.54 22.02
CA ASN A 3 6.19 19.45 21.59
C ASN A 3 7.52 18.72 21.26
N GLN A 4 7.83 17.62 21.95
CA GLN A 4 9.04 16.83 21.67
C GLN A 4 8.92 16.10 20.34
N ILE A 5 7.75 15.52 20.04
CA ILE A 5 7.48 14.83 18.77
C ILE A 5 7.53 15.83 17.60
N ALA A 6 6.95 17.02 17.76
CA ALA A 6 7.01 18.08 16.75
C ALA A 6 8.45 18.53 16.47
N HIS A 7 9.29 18.70 17.51
CA HIS A 7 10.68 19.07 17.34
C HIS A 7 11.51 17.96 16.66
N ALA A 8 11.32 16.70 17.08
CA ALA A 8 11.96 15.55 16.45
C ALA A 8 11.54 15.40 14.97
N ALA A 9 10.25 15.55 14.68
CA ALA A 9 9.73 15.49 13.32
C ALA A 9 10.30 16.61 12.44
N ARG A 10 10.37 17.85 12.94
CA ARG A 10 10.99 18.97 12.21
C ARG A 10 12.47 18.72 11.95
N SER A 11 13.17 18.13 12.93
CA SER A 11 14.58 17.75 12.79
C SER A 11 14.80 16.61 11.80
N LEU A 12 13.83 15.70 11.65
CA LEU A 12 13.86 14.66 10.61
C LEU A 12 13.56 15.25 9.23
N THR A 13 12.59 16.17 9.13
CA THR A 13 12.24 16.84 7.87
C THR A 13 13.43 17.58 7.25
N SER A 14 14.30 18.19 8.06
CA SER A 14 15.49 18.88 7.56
C SER A 14 16.60 17.94 7.06
N ARG A 15 16.48 16.63 7.30
CA ARG A 15 17.44 15.59 6.88
C ARG A 15 16.88 14.67 5.81
N THR A 16 15.57 14.72 5.55
CA THR A 16 14.87 13.93 4.55
C THR A 16 14.93 14.60 3.19
N LEU A 17 15.34 13.85 2.17
CA LEU A 17 15.38 14.29 0.77
C LEU A 17 14.57 13.37 -0.13
N HIS A 18 13.93 13.98 -1.12
CA HIS A 18 13.24 13.30 -2.18
C HIS A 18 14.21 13.18 -3.35
N LEU A 19 14.51 11.96 -3.73
CA LEU A 19 15.47 11.67 -4.78
C LEU A 19 14.72 11.19 -6.01
N LYS A 20 14.98 11.81 -7.15
CA LYS A 20 14.41 11.40 -8.44
C LYS A 20 15.53 11.00 -9.38
N VAL A 21 15.46 9.79 -9.92
CA VAL A 21 16.51 9.22 -10.76
C VAL A 21 16.02 9.02 -12.19
N HIS A 22 16.84 9.39 -13.17
CA HIS A 22 16.57 9.17 -14.58
C HIS A 22 17.81 8.60 -15.29
N PRO A 23 17.72 7.47 -16.03
CA PRO A 23 16.55 6.61 -16.22
C PRO A 23 16.13 5.87 -14.94
N THR A 24 14.95 5.25 -14.94
CA THR A 24 14.42 4.56 -13.75
C THR A 24 15.27 3.32 -13.41
N PRO A 25 15.84 3.22 -12.21
CA PRO A 25 16.63 2.07 -11.81
C PRO A 25 15.72 0.84 -11.57
N ARG A 26 15.89 -0.19 -12.41
CA ARG A 26 15.11 -1.44 -12.39
C ARG A 26 15.84 -2.56 -11.69
N THR A 27 17.17 -2.60 -11.78
CA THR A 27 17.99 -3.67 -11.18
C THR A 27 18.47 -3.29 -9.79
N PHE A 28 18.81 -4.31 -8.99
CA PHE A 28 19.38 -4.09 -7.66
C PHE A 28 20.75 -3.40 -7.72
N ALA A 29 21.57 -3.71 -8.73
CA ALA A 29 22.87 -3.07 -8.94
C ALA A 29 22.72 -1.56 -9.17
N GLU A 30 21.78 -1.14 -10.02
CA GLU A 30 21.46 0.27 -10.27
C GLU A 30 21.02 0.98 -8.98
N GLN A 31 20.12 0.37 -8.20
CA GLN A 31 19.64 0.95 -6.95
C GLN A 31 20.73 1.04 -5.88
N ARG A 32 21.64 0.07 -5.83
CA ARG A 32 22.80 0.07 -4.94
C ARG A 32 23.79 1.17 -5.30
N GLU A 33 23.99 1.45 -6.58
CA GLU A 33 24.82 2.59 -6.98
C GLU A 33 24.18 3.94 -6.64
N VAL A 34 22.86 4.08 -6.75
CA VAL A 34 22.17 5.29 -6.22
C VAL A 34 22.54 5.48 -4.75
N LEU A 35 22.44 4.42 -3.93
CA LEU A 35 22.79 4.47 -2.52
C LEU A 35 24.26 4.87 -2.29
N ARG A 36 25.19 4.26 -3.06
CA ARG A 36 26.62 4.58 -2.98
C ARG A 36 26.93 6.02 -3.34
N VAL A 37 26.24 6.58 -4.33
CA VAL A 37 26.42 7.97 -4.75
C VAL A 37 25.96 8.93 -3.64
N ILE A 38 24.80 8.68 -3.04
CA ILE A 38 24.28 9.55 -1.97
C ILE A 38 25.07 9.42 -0.66
N GLU A 39 25.65 8.25 -0.39
CA GLU A 39 26.47 7.99 0.80
C GLU A 39 27.79 8.79 0.79
N ARG A 40 28.29 9.20 -0.39
CA ARG A 40 29.47 10.08 -0.51
C ARG A 40 29.30 11.43 0.21
N PHE A 41 28.06 11.89 0.38
CA PHE A 41 27.75 13.15 1.04
C PHE A 41 27.55 13.01 2.56
N GLY A 42 27.43 11.78 3.05
CA GLY A 42 27.30 11.45 4.46
C GLY A 42 26.53 10.17 4.71
N GLU A 43 26.48 9.77 5.97
CA GLU A 43 25.77 8.57 6.42
C GLU A 43 24.26 8.69 6.21
N VAL A 44 23.70 7.73 5.47
CA VAL A 44 22.27 7.61 5.21
C VAL A 44 21.67 6.63 6.22
N SER A 45 20.78 7.13 7.07
CA SER A 45 20.08 6.33 8.09
C SER A 45 18.97 5.48 7.48
N VAL A 46 18.21 6.04 6.53
CA VAL A 46 17.10 5.35 5.87
C VAL A 46 17.15 5.61 4.37
N PHE A 47 17.06 4.54 3.59
CA PHE A 47 16.89 4.60 2.14
C PHE A 47 15.68 3.76 1.74
N LYS A 48 14.64 4.41 1.20
CA LYS A 48 13.37 3.78 0.86
C LYS A 48 13.00 4.06 -0.59
N SER A 49 12.67 3.02 -1.35
CA SER A 49 12.06 3.17 -2.68
C SER A 49 10.57 3.55 -2.56
N LEU A 50 10.13 4.54 -3.33
CA LEU A 50 8.73 4.95 -3.39
C LEU A 50 7.91 4.17 -4.42
N LYS A 51 8.52 3.15 -5.05
CA LYS A 51 7.85 2.28 -6.03
C LYS A 51 6.61 1.59 -5.47
N TYR A 52 6.63 1.25 -4.18
CA TYR A 52 5.57 0.50 -3.49
C TYR A 52 4.81 1.35 -2.48
N ASP A 53 4.84 2.67 -2.62
CA ASP A 53 4.04 3.54 -1.76
C ASP A 53 2.55 3.21 -1.91
N PRO A 54 1.80 2.95 -0.81
CA PRO A 54 0.38 2.61 -0.87
C PRO A 54 -0.49 3.68 -1.53
N HIS A 55 -0.12 4.95 -1.43
CA HIS A 55 -0.93 6.07 -1.91
C HIS A 55 -0.50 6.57 -3.29
N ARG A 56 0.82 6.71 -3.50
CA ARG A 56 1.38 7.27 -4.74
C ARG A 56 2.64 6.51 -5.15
N PRO A 57 2.51 5.36 -5.83
CA PRO A 57 3.67 4.59 -6.28
C PRO A 57 4.43 5.36 -7.35
N ILE A 58 5.68 5.72 -7.06
CA ILE A 58 6.57 6.44 -7.97
C ILE A 58 7.81 5.57 -8.20
N HIS A 59 7.94 5.02 -9.40
CA HIS A 59 8.98 4.04 -9.74
C HIS A 59 10.39 4.64 -9.85
N ASN A 60 10.49 5.92 -10.17
CA ASN A 60 11.74 6.65 -10.35
C ASN A 60 12.13 7.54 -9.16
N ALA A 61 11.51 7.32 -8.00
CA ALA A 61 11.76 8.12 -6.82
C ALA A 61 12.12 7.29 -5.58
N PHE A 62 12.96 7.88 -4.75
CA PHE A 62 13.44 7.35 -3.49
C PHE A 62 13.31 8.42 -2.41
N LEU A 63 13.18 7.97 -1.17
CA LEU A 63 13.24 8.78 0.02
C LEU A 63 14.53 8.42 0.77
N ALA A 64 15.39 9.40 0.97
CA ALA A 64 16.62 9.24 1.75
C ALA A 64 16.54 10.10 3.00
N VAL A 65 16.98 9.55 4.14
CA VAL A 65 17.09 10.27 5.41
C VAL A 65 18.52 10.20 5.88
N TYR A 66 19.17 11.34 5.97
CA TYR A 66 20.53 11.45 6.47
C TYR A 66 20.58 11.47 7.99
N ASN A 67 21.70 11.04 8.56
CA ASN A 67 21.96 11.21 9.99
C ASN A 67 22.12 12.70 10.35
N SER A 68 22.72 13.51 9.46
CA SER A 68 22.93 14.96 9.64
C SER A 68 22.21 15.81 8.59
N ALA A 69 21.67 16.96 9.02
CA ALA A 69 21.02 17.93 8.12
C ALA A 69 22.01 18.65 7.19
N SER A 70 23.28 18.75 7.59
CA SER A 70 24.32 19.35 6.75
C SER A 70 24.63 18.49 5.52
N SER A 71 24.63 17.16 5.66
CA SER A 71 24.83 16.21 4.56
C SER A 71 23.69 16.28 3.55
N ALA A 72 22.44 16.36 4.01
CA ALA A 72 21.30 16.56 3.15
C ALA A 72 21.41 17.87 2.33
N ARG A 73 21.73 18.99 2.98
CA ARG A 73 21.94 20.27 2.28
C ARG A 73 23.08 20.24 1.27
N LYS A 74 24.18 19.55 1.57
CA LYS A 74 25.29 19.36 0.62
C LYS A 74 24.83 18.63 -0.64
N LEU A 75 24.12 17.51 -0.49
CA LEU A 75 23.57 16.79 -1.64
C LEU A 75 22.58 17.65 -2.44
N GLN A 76 21.72 18.41 -1.76
CA GLN A 76 20.75 19.29 -2.41
C GLN A 76 21.45 20.39 -3.24
N ASN A 77 22.50 21.01 -2.70
CA ASN A 77 23.26 22.05 -3.39
C ASN A 77 24.05 21.52 -4.60
N GLU A 78 24.50 20.27 -4.55
CA GLU A 78 25.25 19.60 -5.62
C GLU A 78 24.34 18.94 -6.65
N SER A 79 23.03 18.91 -6.42
CA SER A 79 22.07 18.37 -7.37
C SER A 79 21.85 19.35 -8.53
N PRO A 80 21.76 18.88 -9.80
CA PRO A 80 21.69 17.48 -10.28
C PRO A 80 23.03 16.74 -10.36
N LEU A 81 23.07 15.48 -9.90
CA LEU A 81 24.25 14.61 -9.99
C LEU A 81 24.18 13.67 -11.18
N ARG A 82 25.27 13.55 -11.94
CA ARG A 82 25.39 12.58 -13.03
C ARG A 82 26.43 11.53 -12.68
N TYR A 83 26.05 10.26 -12.75
CA TYR A 83 26.95 9.15 -12.50
C TYR A 83 26.77 8.07 -13.57
N ARG A 84 27.80 7.23 -13.74
CA ARG A 84 27.79 6.11 -14.69
C ARG A 84 27.83 4.81 -13.94
N LEU A 85 26.95 3.89 -14.30
CA LEU A 85 27.02 2.50 -13.88
C LEU A 85 27.81 1.72 -14.94
N ILE A 86 28.93 1.14 -14.53
CA ILE A 86 29.65 0.16 -15.34
C ILE A 86 29.03 -1.19 -14.99
N SER A 87 28.31 -1.81 -15.93
CA SER A 87 27.81 -3.16 -15.74
C SER A 87 29.01 -4.12 -15.79
N GLU A 88 29.41 -4.66 -14.65
CA GLU A 88 30.40 -5.72 -14.60
C GLU A 88 29.72 -7.00 -15.16
N SER A 89 29.82 -7.19 -16.47
CA SER A 89 29.57 -8.48 -17.09
C SER A 89 30.66 -9.42 -16.57
N ALA A 90 30.27 -10.30 -15.67
CA ALA A 90 31.10 -11.36 -15.12
C ALA A 90 31.50 -12.31 -16.26
N ASP A 91 32.58 -11.98 -16.97
CA ASP A 91 33.37 -12.89 -17.81
C ASP A 91 34.62 -12.12 -18.28
N THR A 92 35.67 -12.05 -17.46
CA THR A 92 37.04 -11.90 -17.99
C THR A 92 38.06 -12.57 -17.05
N THR A 93 38.61 -13.68 -17.53
CA THR A 93 40.00 -14.07 -17.28
C THR A 93 40.93 -12.89 -17.59
N PRO A 94 42.05 -12.71 -16.85
CA PRO A 94 42.94 -11.58 -17.06
C PRO A 94 43.71 -11.78 -18.36
N THR A 95 43.36 -11.04 -19.39
CA THR A 95 44.24 -10.86 -20.55
C THR A 95 44.12 -9.42 -21.00
N GLU A 96 45.29 -8.83 -21.11
CA GLU A 96 45.57 -7.41 -21.31
C GLU A 96 44.95 -6.89 -22.63
N ASP A 97 44.70 -5.58 -22.63
CA ASP A 97 44.39 -4.72 -23.79
C ASP A 97 43.01 -4.86 -24.47
N HIS A 98 42.00 -4.15 -23.95
CA HIS A 98 40.85 -3.71 -24.75
C HIS A 98 40.37 -2.30 -24.38
N VAL A 99 40.35 -1.42 -25.38
CA VAL A 99 40.08 0.03 -25.30
C VAL A 99 38.57 0.34 -25.42
N ASP A 100 37.67 -0.66 -25.42
CA ASP A 100 36.26 -0.49 -25.83
C ASP A 100 35.18 -0.86 -24.78
N ASP A 101 35.46 -0.80 -23.48
CA ASP A 101 34.47 -1.04 -22.41
C ASP A 101 33.48 0.12 -22.14
N ILE A 102 33.46 1.14 -23.00
CA ILE A 102 32.60 2.33 -22.85
C ILE A 102 31.17 2.07 -23.34
N SER A 103 30.96 1.01 -24.11
CA SER A 103 29.72 0.77 -24.88
C SER A 103 28.50 0.32 -24.04
N ASN A 104 28.68 -0.20 -22.82
CA ASN A 104 27.58 -0.62 -21.93
C ASN A 104 27.41 0.25 -20.67
N SER A 105 27.96 1.46 -20.65
CA SER A 105 27.79 2.35 -19.48
C SER A 105 26.48 3.14 -19.57
N THR A 106 25.59 2.94 -18.60
CA THR A 106 24.34 3.72 -18.49
C THR A 106 24.58 4.95 -17.64
N ILE A 107 24.27 6.13 -18.20
CA ILE A 107 24.37 7.41 -17.49
C ILE A 107 23.07 7.64 -16.74
N PHE A 108 23.19 7.86 -15.44
CA PHE A 108 22.08 8.22 -14.57
C PHE A 108 22.23 9.66 -14.09
N GLU A 109 21.10 10.33 -14.02
CA GLU A 109 20.93 11.64 -13.40
C GLU A 109 20.11 11.46 -12.13
N LEU A 110 20.62 12.00 -11.03
CA LEU A 110 20.01 11.99 -9.71
C LEU A 110 19.71 13.44 -9.30
N ASN A 111 18.43 13.71 -9.13
CA ASN A 111 17.90 14.99 -8.67
C ASN A 111 17.49 14.87 -7.21
N ALA A 112 18.03 15.74 -6.35
CA ALA A 112 17.67 15.80 -4.94
C ALA A 112 16.83 17.05 -4.67
N SER A 113 15.64 16.88 -4.13
CA SER A 113 14.77 17.98 -3.74
C SER A 113 14.32 17.84 -2.29
N GLU A 114 13.89 18.95 -1.71
CA GLU A 114 13.19 18.91 -0.43
C GLU A 114 11.93 18.04 -0.54
N THR A 115 11.69 17.24 0.49
CA THR A 115 10.50 16.39 0.54
C THR A 115 9.32 17.18 1.05
N THR A 116 8.15 16.98 0.45
CA THR A 116 6.86 17.29 1.11
C THR A 116 6.47 16.26 2.16
N TYR A 117 7.28 15.21 2.33
CA TYR A 117 7.09 14.16 3.33
C TYR A 117 7.23 14.76 4.74
N SER A 118 6.16 14.70 5.51
CA SER A 118 6.15 15.13 6.90
C SER A 118 6.18 13.90 7.82
N PRO A 119 7.29 13.68 8.56
CA PRO A 119 7.39 12.57 9.51
C PRO A 119 6.29 12.62 10.57
N HIS A 120 5.87 13.83 10.98
CA HIS A 120 4.78 14.01 11.94
C HIS A 120 3.44 13.48 11.40
N ALA A 121 3.11 13.76 10.15
CA ALA A 121 1.89 13.23 9.54
C ALA A 121 1.99 11.71 9.33
N PHE A 122 3.17 11.21 8.96
CA PHE A 122 3.42 9.76 8.84
C PHE A 122 3.17 9.04 10.17
N LEU A 123 3.71 9.54 11.27
CA LEU A 123 3.54 8.92 12.59
C LEU A 123 2.08 8.97 13.06
N ASN A 124 1.37 10.07 12.82
CA ASN A 124 -0.01 10.20 13.27
C ASN A 124 -1.02 9.52 12.33
N SER A 125 -0.60 9.15 11.12
CA SER A 125 -1.52 8.56 10.15
C SER A 125 -1.76 7.08 10.43
N PRO A 126 -3.04 6.67 10.63
CA PRO A 126 -3.37 5.28 10.95
C PRO A 126 -3.04 4.28 9.83
N ARG A 127 -2.90 4.76 8.58
CA ARG A 127 -2.75 3.89 7.40
C ARG A 127 -1.31 3.60 6.99
N MET A 128 -0.35 4.41 7.42
CA MET A 128 1.07 4.22 7.05
C MET A 128 1.98 4.00 8.25
N ASN A 129 1.54 4.34 9.47
CA ASN A 129 2.26 3.97 10.68
C ASN A 129 2.01 2.48 11.02
N PRO A 130 3.05 1.63 11.10
CA PRO A 130 2.88 0.23 11.50
C PRO A 130 2.43 0.05 12.96
N LEU A 131 2.50 1.11 13.79
CA LEU A 131 2.07 1.07 15.19
C LEU A 131 0.57 1.35 15.38
N HIS A 132 -0.16 1.72 14.32
CA HIS A 132 -1.59 2.00 14.38
C HIS A 132 -2.40 0.99 13.58
N GLY A 133 -3.46 0.44 14.22
CA GLY A 133 -4.46 -0.42 13.60
C GLY A 133 -3.95 -1.80 13.13
N PRO A 134 -4.84 -2.71 12.72
CA PRO A 134 -4.43 -3.92 12.03
C PRO A 134 -3.69 -3.53 10.75
N TYR A 135 -2.50 -4.11 10.53
CA TYR A 135 -1.64 -3.82 9.38
C TYR A 135 -2.46 -3.90 8.09
N VAL A 136 -2.61 -2.77 7.39
CA VAL A 136 -3.33 -2.75 6.11
C VAL A 136 -2.33 -3.14 5.02
N PRO A 137 -2.39 -4.37 4.49
CA PRO A 137 -1.48 -4.79 3.44
C PRO A 137 -1.59 -3.88 2.21
N VAL A 138 -0.45 -3.70 1.56
CA VAL A 138 -0.33 -2.99 0.29
C VAL A 138 -1.32 -3.59 -0.72
N SER A 139 -2.07 -2.75 -1.43
CA SER A 139 -3.10 -3.25 -2.36
C SER A 139 -2.54 -4.29 -3.35
N GLN A 140 -3.36 -5.25 -3.77
CA GLN A 140 -3.00 -6.34 -4.71
C GLN A 140 -2.33 -5.84 -6.01
N LYS A 141 -2.58 -4.59 -6.43
CA LYS A 141 -1.97 -3.98 -7.62
C LYS A 141 -0.56 -3.45 -7.38
N SER A 142 -0.16 -3.30 -6.12
CA SER A 142 1.09 -2.68 -5.69
C SER A 142 2.06 -3.69 -5.06
N SER A 143 1.60 -4.86 -4.56
CA SER A 143 2.52 -5.93 -4.14
C SER A 143 3.31 -6.46 -5.34
N TYR A 144 4.64 -6.56 -5.17
CA TYR A 144 5.55 -7.14 -6.17
C TYR A 144 5.20 -8.61 -6.47
N LYS A 145 4.84 -9.39 -5.45
CA LYS A 145 4.48 -10.80 -5.64
C LYS A 145 3.15 -10.91 -6.38
N ALA A 146 2.15 -10.12 -6.02
CA ALA A 146 0.87 -10.08 -6.72
C ALA A 146 1.02 -9.61 -8.19
N ALA A 147 1.86 -8.61 -8.45
CA ALA A 147 2.17 -8.15 -9.81
C ALA A 147 2.96 -9.18 -10.64
N SER A 148 3.77 -10.01 -9.99
CA SER A 148 4.52 -11.09 -10.67
C SER A 148 3.63 -12.28 -10.95
N LEU A 149 2.81 -12.68 -9.97
CA LEU A 149 1.87 -13.80 -10.09
C LEU A 149 0.73 -13.50 -11.07
N SER A 150 0.23 -12.26 -11.11
CA SER A 150 -0.81 -11.87 -12.08
C SER A 150 -0.36 -11.95 -13.54
N LYS A 151 0.95 -11.98 -13.82
CA LYS A 151 1.47 -12.22 -15.17
C LYS A 151 1.50 -13.69 -15.55
N ILE A 152 1.60 -14.58 -14.57
CA ILE A 152 1.80 -16.02 -14.77
C ILE A 152 0.46 -16.77 -14.67
N ILE A 153 -0.42 -16.32 -13.76
CA ILE A 153 -1.68 -17.00 -13.47
C ILE A 153 -2.74 -16.56 -14.49
N PRO A 154 -3.42 -17.50 -15.17
CA PRO A 154 -4.48 -17.18 -16.11
C PRO A 154 -5.69 -16.55 -15.40
N ASN A 155 -6.34 -15.60 -16.09
CA ASN A 155 -7.57 -14.97 -15.61
C ASN A 155 -8.65 -16.03 -15.41
N SER A 156 -9.00 -16.31 -14.15
CA SER A 156 -9.98 -17.30 -13.75
C SER A 156 -10.64 -16.87 -12.44
N ASN A 157 -11.72 -17.53 -12.03
CA ASN A 157 -12.40 -17.19 -10.76
C ASN A 157 -11.51 -17.39 -9.53
N TRP A 158 -10.40 -18.11 -9.65
CA TRP A 158 -9.46 -18.38 -8.56
C TRP A 158 -8.20 -17.50 -8.63
N SER A 159 -7.99 -16.77 -9.74
CA SER A 159 -6.77 -15.99 -9.94
C SER A 159 -6.62 -14.88 -8.90
N GLU A 160 -7.71 -14.21 -8.52
CA GLU A 160 -7.65 -13.17 -7.47
C GLU A 160 -7.25 -13.76 -6.09
N GLY A 161 -7.59 -15.03 -5.80
CA GLY A 161 -7.13 -15.71 -4.59
C GLY A 161 -5.67 -16.18 -4.68
N LEU A 162 -5.26 -16.70 -5.85
CA LEU A 162 -3.90 -17.20 -6.08
C LEU A 162 -2.87 -16.10 -6.31
N VAL A 163 -3.31 -14.89 -6.65
CA VAL A 163 -2.45 -13.69 -6.73
C VAL A 163 -2.25 -13.07 -5.34
N ASP A 164 -3.14 -13.37 -4.39
CA ASP A 164 -3.27 -12.66 -3.12
C ASP A 164 -2.70 -13.45 -1.93
N TRP A 165 -1.38 -13.61 -1.91
CA TRP A 165 -0.67 -14.35 -0.87
C TRP A 165 -0.18 -13.48 0.30
N ASP A 166 -0.05 -12.17 0.11
CA ASP A 166 0.55 -11.28 1.12
C ASP A 166 -0.46 -10.39 1.84
N THR A 167 -1.70 -10.34 1.35
CA THR A 167 -2.74 -9.44 1.86
C THR A 167 -3.63 -10.16 2.89
N GLU A 168 -3.39 -11.46 3.13
CA GLU A 168 -4.16 -12.37 4.00
C GLU A 168 -5.64 -12.01 4.06
N LYS A 169 -6.26 -11.71 2.90
CA LYS A 169 -7.60 -11.13 2.75
C LYS A 169 -8.14 -10.46 4.03
N SER A 170 -7.54 -9.36 4.48
CA SER A 170 -8.19 -8.45 5.45
C SER A 170 -9.47 -7.79 4.86
N ARG A 171 -9.97 -8.29 3.72
CA ARG A 171 -11.32 -8.04 3.21
C ARG A 171 -12.41 -8.74 4.05
N TRP A 172 -12.08 -9.56 5.05
CA TRP A 172 -13.01 -9.79 6.15
C TRP A 172 -13.14 -8.45 6.90
N HIS A 173 -14.27 -7.79 6.67
CA HIS A 173 -14.66 -6.49 7.22
C HIS A 173 -14.13 -6.23 8.64
N ASN A 174 -13.40 -5.11 8.81
CA ASN A 174 -13.32 -4.37 10.06
C ASN A 174 -14.22 -3.12 9.99
N ASP A 175 -15.32 -3.17 9.26
CA ASP A 175 -16.32 -2.09 9.33
C ASP A 175 -17.13 -2.13 10.64
N GLU A 176 -16.86 -3.11 11.53
CA GLU A 176 -17.54 -3.24 12.84
C GLU A 176 -16.74 -2.70 14.03
N VAL A 177 -15.49 -2.24 13.87
CA VAL A 177 -14.71 -1.68 14.99
C VAL A 177 -14.03 -0.38 14.55
N LEU A 178 -14.85 0.64 14.33
CA LEU A 178 -14.40 2.02 14.46
C LEU A 178 -14.09 2.25 15.95
N ALA A 179 -12.94 2.85 16.27
CA ALA A 179 -12.74 3.40 17.61
C ALA A 179 -13.86 4.43 17.87
N PRO A 180 -14.42 4.55 19.08
CA PRO A 180 -15.49 5.52 19.37
C PRO A 180 -15.15 6.96 18.95
N GLU A 181 -13.86 7.29 18.84
CA GLU A 181 -13.37 8.58 18.36
C GLU A 181 -13.62 8.81 16.85
N GLU A 182 -13.60 7.76 16.01
CA GLU A 182 -13.79 7.87 14.55
C GLU A 182 -15.26 8.02 14.13
N GLU A 183 -16.23 7.55 14.93
CA GLU A 183 -17.67 7.80 14.69
C GLU A 183 -18.02 9.29 14.78
N THR A 184 -17.31 10.05 15.62
CA THR A 184 -17.63 11.47 15.84
C THR A 184 -17.13 12.41 14.72
N LEU A 185 -16.23 11.93 13.87
CA LEU A 185 -15.62 12.73 12.78
C LEU A 185 -16.29 12.51 11.41
N GLN A 186 -17.09 11.46 11.25
CA GLN A 186 -17.93 11.25 10.06
C GLN A 186 -19.31 11.87 10.24
N GLY A 187 -19.34 13.20 10.30
CA GLY A 187 -20.60 13.92 10.33
C GLY A 187 -20.39 15.42 10.28
N LYS A 188 -20.27 15.98 9.06
CA LYS A 188 -20.89 17.28 8.72
C LYS A 188 -20.79 17.69 7.26
N ASN A 189 -19.80 17.21 6.49
CA ASN A 189 -19.58 17.70 5.12
C ASN A 189 -19.60 16.57 4.07
N GLY A 190 -20.80 16.06 3.79
CA GLY A 190 -21.32 15.94 2.41
C GLY A 190 -20.64 15.09 1.33
N GLU A 191 -19.53 14.37 1.55
CA GLU A 191 -18.86 13.65 0.45
C GLU A 191 -18.38 12.23 0.85
N SER A 192 -19.32 11.33 1.16
CA SER A 192 -19.03 9.88 1.21
C SER A 192 -20.14 8.97 0.68
N GLY A 193 -21.29 9.53 0.26
CA GLY A 193 -22.42 8.74 -0.26
C GLY A 193 -22.26 8.23 -1.70
N GLU A 194 -21.49 8.92 -2.54
CA GLU A 194 -21.37 8.56 -3.96
C GLU A 194 -20.55 7.29 -4.22
N LYS A 195 -19.61 6.97 -3.32
CA LYS A 195 -18.82 5.74 -3.42
C LYS A 195 -19.68 4.51 -3.11
N TRP A 196 -20.56 4.62 -2.10
CA TRP A 196 -21.50 3.58 -1.71
C TRP A 196 -22.47 3.21 -2.85
N LEU A 197 -23.06 4.22 -3.49
CA LEU A 197 -24.00 4.02 -4.60
C LEU A 197 -23.35 3.39 -5.84
N LYS A 198 -22.09 3.74 -6.14
CA LYS A 198 -21.33 3.11 -7.23
C LYS A 198 -20.96 1.65 -6.93
N GLN A 199 -20.75 1.32 -5.65
CA GLN A 199 -20.42 -0.04 -5.20
C GLN A 199 -21.63 -0.98 -5.28
N GLU A 200 -22.82 -0.52 -4.89
CA GLU A 200 -24.07 -1.29 -5.03
C GLU A 200 -24.38 -1.64 -6.50
N ALA A 201 -24.13 -0.72 -7.44
CA ALA A 201 -24.36 -0.98 -8.86
C ALA A 201 -23.41 -2.05 -9.44
N ILE A 202 -22.18 -2.14 -8.93
CA ILE A 202 -21.18 -3.16 -9.31
C ILE A 202 -21.57 -4.52 -8.74
N LEU A 203 -22.03 -4.57 -7.48
CA LEU A 203 -22.51 -5.79 -6.83
C LEU A 203 -23.78 -6.33 -7.52
N ARG A 204 -24.71 -5.46 -7.96
CA ARG A 204 -25.89 -5.88 -8.73
C ARG A 204 -25.55 -6.45 -10.10
N LYS A 205 -24.51 -5.93 -10.78
CA LYS A 205 -24.01 -6.53 -12.03
C LYS A 205 -23.35 -7.90 -11.82
N GLN A 206 -22.79 -8.15 -10.63
CA GLN A 206 -22.26 -9.47 -10.26
C GLN A 206 -23.34 -10.47 -9.78
N GLY A 207 -24.59 -10.03 -9.63
CA GLY A 207 -25.73 -10.89 -9.30
C GLY A 207 -26.18 -11.83 -10.43
N SER A 208 -25.62 -11.70 -11.65
CA SER A 208 -25.77 -12.73 -12.68
C SER A 208 -24.74 -13.84 -12.43
N ALA A 209 -25.08 -14.73 -11.49
CA ALA A 209 -24.25 -15.88 -11.20
C ALA A 209 -24.01 -16.70 -12.49
N PRO A 210 -22.75 -17.01 -12.85
CA PRO A 210 -22.46 -17.78 -14.06
C PRO A 210 -23.15 -19.15 -13.98
N ARG A 211 -23.62 -19.65 -15.14
CA ARG A 211 -24.46 -20.85 -15.33
C ARG A 211 -23.97 -22.11 -14.60
N LEU A 212 -22.68 -22.19 -14.26
CA LEU A 212 -22.04 -23.26 -13.48
C LEU A 212 -22.49 -23.33 -12.01
N MET A 213 -23.10 -22.28 -11.46
CA MET A 213 -23.65 -22.23 -10.09
C MET A 213 -25.17 -22.50 -10.04
N GLY A 214 -25.78 -22.93 -11.15
CA GLY A 214 -27.22 -23.26 -11.18
C GLY A 214 -27.59 -24.41 -10.25
N GLY A 215 -26.69 -25.37 -10.06
CA GLY A 215 -26.92 -26.56 -9.20
C GLY A 215 -26.96 -26.25 -7.70
N LEU A 216 -26.38 -25.14 -7.25
CA LEU A 216 -26.35 -24.72 -5.83
C LEU A 216 -27.44 -23.71 -5.46
N GLN A 217 -28.21 -23.21 -6.43
CA GLN A 217 -29.31 -22.27 -6.14
C GLN A 217 -30.41 -22.90 -5.29
N SER A 218 -30.62 -24.21 -5.39
CA SER A 218 -31.57 -24.94 -4.56
C SER A 218 -31.21 -24.87 -3.08
N LEU A 219 -29.92 -25.08 -2.76
CA LEU A 219 -29.41 -25.02 -1.38
C LEU A 219 -29.48 -23.61 -0.81
N TRP A 220 -29.26 -22.59 -1.64
CA TRP A 220 -29.37 -21.19 -1.22
C TRP A 220 -30.83 -20.80 -0.93
N ARG A 221 -31.78 -21.24 -1.76
CA ARG A 221 -33.23 -21.06 -1.50
C ARG A 221 -33.67 -21.80 -0.25
N GLU A 222 -33.24 -23.05 -0.07
CA GLU A 222 -33.56 -23.84 1.12
C GLU A 222 -33.06 -23.17 2.42
N ARG A 223 -31.89 -22.53 2.37
CA ARG A 223 -31.35 -21.78 3.50
C ARG A 223 -32.21 -20.55 3.82
N LEU A 224 -32.61 -19.76 2.82
CA LEU A 224 -33.46 -18.59 3.03
C LEU A 224 -34.83 -18.98 3.59
N GLU A 225 -35.43 -20.06 3.08
CA GLU A 225 -36.68 -20.59 3.62
C GLU A 225 -36.55 -21.05 5.07
N LYS A 226 -35.40 -21.63 5.45
CA LYS A 226 -35.12 -21.99 6.86
C LYS A 226 -34.97 -20.74 7.73
N GLU A 227 -34.29 -19.71 7.25
CA GLU A 227 -34.12 -18.44 7.97
C GLU A 227 -35.47 -17.71 8.16
N ASP A 228 -36.34 -17.72 7.16
CA ASP A 228 -37.68 -17.14 7.24
C ASP A 228 -38.61 -17.94 8.17
N ARG A 229 -38.53 -19.27 8.15
CA ARG A 229 -39.21 -20.13 9.14
C ARG A 229 -38.73 -19.85 10.55
N HIS A 230 -37.42 -19.64 10.72
CA HIS A 230 -36.85 -19.30 12.03
C HIS A 230 -37.31 -17.92 12.50
N ARG A 231 -37.35 -16.92 11.61
CA ARG A 231 -37.83 -15.57 11.91
C ARG A 231 -39.32 -15.54 12.23
N THR A 232 -40.14 -16.31 11.53
CA THR A 232 -41.58 -16.40 11.79
C THR A 232 -41.87 -17.15 13.10
N SER A 233 -41.12 -18.22 13.40
CA SER A 233 -41.18 -18.92 14.69
C SER A 233 -40.82 -18.00 15.86
N VAL A 234 -39.75 -17.21 15.73
CA VAL A 234 -39.31 -16.26 16.77
C VAL A 234 -40.32 -15.11 16.96
N LYS A 235 -40.97 -14.66 15.88
CA LYS A 235 -42.06 -13.67 15.98
C LYS A 235 -43.28 -14.24 16.69
N SER A 236 -43.68 -15.49 16.38
CA SER A 236 -44.83 -16.15 17.00
C SER A 236 -44.63 -16.42 18.50
N SER A 237 -43.41 -16.77 18.92
CA SER A 237 -43.08 -16.95 20.34
C SER A 237 -43.07 -15.62 21.11
N ASN A 238 -42.68 -14.53 20.44
CA ASN A 238 -42.67 -13.20 21.05
C ASN A 238 -44.09 -12.65 21.21
N THR A 239 -45.01 -12.90 20.26
CA THR A 239 -46.41 -12.48 20.36
C THR A 239 -47.18 -13.23 21.45
N SER A 240 -46.94 -14.54 21.61
CA SER A 240 -47.55 -15.32 22.70
C SER A 240 -47.07 -14.87 24.07
N ASN A 241 -45.79 -14.48 24.19
CA ASN A 241 -45.25 -13.95 25.44
C ASN A 241 -45.85 -12.59 25.79
N THR A 242 -46.09 -11.71 24.80
CA THR A 242 -46.74 -10.41 25.04
C THR A 242 -48.22 -10.54 25.43
N GLU A 243 -48.94 -11.51 24.87
CA GLU A 243 -50.36 -11.76 25.22
C GLU A 243 -50.51 -12.37 26.63
N THR A 244 -49.54 -13.17 27.08
CA THR A 244 -49.55 -13.76 28.43
C THR A 244 -49.27 -12.71 29.51
N ILE A 245 -48.45 -11.70 29.20
CA ILE A 245 -48.16 -10.59 30.11
C ILE A 245 -49.38 -9.65 30.24
N ALA A 246 -50.13 -9.42 29.16
CA ALA A 246 -51.32 -8.57 29.16
C ALA A 246 -52.54 -9.16 29.90
N LYS A 247 -52.57 -10.48 30.14
CA LYS A 247 -53.63 -11.16 30.92
C LYS A 247 -53.36 -11.26 32.42
N THR A 248 -52.20 -10.80 32.89
CA THR A 248 -51.76 -10.93 34.30
C THR A 248 -51.71 -9.59 35.04
N VAL A 249 -52.38 -8.55 34.53
CA VAL A 249 -52.60 -7.24 35.16
C VAL A 249 -54.10 -6.98 35.22
#